data_AF-A0A2S0RFR8-F1
#
_entry.id   AF-A0A2S0RFR8-F1
#
_cell.length_a   1.000
_cell.length_b   1.000
_cell.length_c   1.000
_cell.angle_alpha   90.00
_cell.angle_beta   90.00
_cell.angle_gamma   90.00
#
_symmetry.space_group_name_H-M   'P 1'
#
loop_
_entity.id
_entity.type
_entity.pdbx_description
1 polymer ?
#
loop_
_entity_poly.entity_id
_entity_poly.type
_entity_poly.pdbx_seq_one_letter_code
_entity_poly.pdbx_strand_id
1 'polypeptide(L)'
;MKSLIAYFIIWVLQSCSAPASDTLDEAGNCPKSALPPISGETLPADIDTDVISIQLARAENFRRSLSCDLQAWTARYPNLYAIILNDFLDDYTATHRALAKRQIWSMTYNDNYSGDGFFADADTAAPIANDNLQLIPQKILSGNGQVSIHFGITSSDGGYARQKVSVALCQVLSDALKLANTQLPKNQLISAIEIKSTTNGNHLTDSNHSKKTAMDISQINGVPIAFSPPETIALLQTSFDAQPQIRENFGPAFKHKTSADGSRNNYFKIPGHFDHIHISVQ
;
A
#
# COMPACT_ATOMS: atom_id res chain seq x y z
N MET A 1 2.08 9.70 -44.54
CA MET A 1 1.26 8.47 -44.48
C MET A 1 2.17 7.31 -44.11
N LYS A 2 1.76 6.46 -43.14
CA LYS A 2 2.45 5.31 -42.50
C LYS A 2 3.42 5.71 -41.37
N SER A 3 3.37 5.19 -40.15
CA SER A 3 2.54 4.15 -39.52
C SER A 3 2.44 4.43 -38.02
N LEU A 4 1.24 4.34 -37.45
CA LEU A 4 1.03 4.20 -36.00
C LEU A 4 1.52 2.80 -35.59
N ILE A 5 2.47 2.73 -34.66
CA ILE A 5 2.80 1.50 -33.94
C ILE A 5 1.74 1.36 -32.85
N ALA A 6 0.78 0.47 -33.08
CA ALA A 6 -0.16 0.03 -32.07
C ALA A 6 0.54 -0.98 -31.16
N TYR A 7 0.70 -0.65 -29.88
CA TYR A 7 1.08 -1.61 -28.85
C TYR A 7 -0.05 -2.65 -28.71
N PHE A 8 0.19 -3.85 -29.21
CA PHE A 8 -0.66 -5.01 -29.00
C PHE A 8 -0.34 -5.61 -27.63
N ILE A 9 -1.18 -5.31 -26.63
CA ILE A 9 -1.17 -6.04 -25.35
C ILE A 9 -1.81 -7.41 -25.62
N ILE A 10 -0.98 -8.43 -25.82
CA ILE A 10 -1.43 -9.81 -25.95
C ILE A 10 -1.84 -10.30 -24.56
N TRP A 11 -3.14 -10.47 -24.35
CA TRP A 11 -3.70 -11.21 -23.22
C TRP A 11 -3.38 -12.70 -23.39
N VAL A 12 -2.23 -13.15 -22.88
CA VAL A 12 -1.91 -14.57 -22.75
C VAL A 12 -2.62 -15.11 -21.50
N LEU A 13 -3.90 -15.47 -21.64
CA LEU A 13 -4.62 -16.31 -20.68
C LEU A 13 -4.24 -17.78 -20.91
N GLN A 14 -2.96 -18.12 -20.78
CA GLN A 14 -2.56 -19.52 -20.66
C GLN A 14 -2.70 -19.86 -19.18
N SER A 15 -3.75 -20.61 -18.84
CA SER A 15 -3.98 -21.12 -17.50
C SER A 15 -2.82 -22.03 -17.10
N CYS A 16 -1.78 -21.44 -16.53
CA CYS A 16 -0.68 -22.15 -15.90
C CYS A 16 -1.21 -22.79 -14.61
N SER A 17 -1.94 -23.90 -14.72
CA SER A 17 -2.27 -24.77 -13.61
C SER A 17 -1.03 -25.58 -13.25
N ALA A 18 -0.09 -24.96 -12.53
CA ALA A 18 0.91 -25.71 -11.79
C ALA A 18 0.19 -26.50 -10.68
N PRO A 19 0.57 -27.77 -10.41
CA PRO A 19 0.03 -28.50 -9.28
C PRO A 19 0.37 -27.76 -7.97
N ALA A 20 -0.63 -27.57 -7.11
CA ALA A 20 -0.45 -26.96 -5.79
C ALA A 20 0.58 -27.77 -5.00
N SER A 21 1.54 -27.09 -4.34
CA SER A 21 2.54 -27.75 -3.50
C SER A 21 1.89 -28.58 -2.39
N ASP A 22 2.55 -29.68 -1.99
CA ASP A 22 2.12 -30.74 -1.05
C ASP A 22 1.84 -30.30 0.43
N THR A 23 1.25 -29.13 0.66
CA THR A 23 1.04 -28.56 2.00
C THR A 23 -0.44 -28.28 2.27
N LEU A 24 -1.32 -29.22 1.91
CA LEU A 24 -2.71 -29.18 2.34
C LEU A 24 -2.82 -29.65 3.80
N ASP A 25 -3.69 -29.01 4.58
CA ASP A 25 -4.08 -29.49 5.90
C ASP A 25 -4.90 -30.79 5.80
N GLU A 26 -5.23 -31.39 6.94
CA GLU A 26 -6.01 -32.65 7.01
C GLU A 26 -7.38 -32.56 6.32
N ALA A 27 -7.89 -31.35 6.08
CA ALA A 27 -9.14 -31.08 5.37
C ALA A 27 -8.95 -30.72 3.89
N GLY A 28 -7.73 -30.78 3.37
CA GLY A 28 -7.42 -30.44 1.98
C GLY A 28 -7.33 -28.93 1.72
N ASN A 29 -7.26 -28.09 2.77
CA ASN A 29 -7.15 -26.65 2.65
C ASN A 29 -5.71 -26.18 2.79
N CYS A 30 -5.38 -25.06 2.19
CA CYS A 30 -4.09 -24.42 2.42
C CYS A 30 -4.10 -23.65 3.74
N PRO A 31 -3.15 -23.92 4.66
CA PRO A 31 -3.05 -23.16 5.90
C PRO A 31 -2.67 -21.71 5.61
N LYS A 32 -3.19 -20.78 6.43
CA LYS A 32 -2.90 -19.35 6.33
C LYS A 32 -1.40 -19.10 6.48
N SER A 33 -0.80 -18.53 5.43
CA SER A 33 0.62 -18.24 5.41
C SER A 33 0.99 -17.02 6.26
N ALA A 34 2.14 -17.11 6.91
CA ALA A 34 2.76 -15.97 7.57
C ALA A 34 3.15 -14.90 6.54
N LEU A 35 3.34 -13.66 7.01
CA LEU A 35 3.83 -12.58 6.16
C LEU A 35 5.19 -12.99 5.55
N PRO A 36 5.37 -12.93 4.23
CA PRO A 36 6.62 -13.33 3.60
C PRO A 36 7.81 -12.52 4.13
N PRO A 37 8.90 -13.19 4.56
CA PRO A 37 10.11 -12.50 4.96
C PRO A 37 10.73 -11.79 3.76
N ILE A 38 11.35 -10.64 4.00
CA ILE A 38 12.22 -10.00 3.02
C ILE A 38 13.56 -10.73 3.13
N SER A 39 13.83 -11.65 2.22
CA SER A 39 15.14 -12.27 2.13
C SER A 39 15.74 -11.96 0.76
N GLY A 40 17.05 -11.75 0.71
CA GLY A 40 17.80 -11.62 -0.53
C GLY A 40 17.89 -12.97 -1.22
N GLU A 41 16.77 -13.47 -1.72
CA GLU A 41 16.76 -14.67 -2.55
C GLU A 41 17.52 -14.36 -3.85
N THR A 42 18.43 -15.25 -4.22
CA THR A 42 19.08 -15.18 -5.53
C THR A 42 18.05 -15.50 -6.59
N LEU A 43 17.87 -14.60 -7.54
CA LEU A 43 17.00 -14.82 -8.69
C LEU A 43 17.71 -15.77 -9.67
N PRO A 44 16.98 -16.66 -10.35
CA PRO A 44 17.58 -17.46 -11.42
C PRO A 44 18.17 -16.51 -12.48
N ALA A 45 19.33 -16.87 -13.01
CA ALA A 45 19.94 -16.12 -14.10
C ALA A 45 18.97 -16.06 -15.29
N ASP A 46 18.91 -14.92 -15.96
CA ASP A 46 18.15 -14.81 -17.20
C ASP A 46 18.67 -15.84 -18.20
N ILE A 47 17.77 -16.66 -18.70
CA ILE A 47 18.08 -17.66 -19.70
C ILE A 47 18.23 -16.92 -21.04
N ASP A 48 19.26 -17.23 -21.82
CA ASP A 48 19.59 -16.62 -23.13
C ASP A 48 18.47 -16.89 -24.16
N THR A 49 17.38 -16.16 -24.00
CA THR A 49 16.10 -16.30 -24.70
C THR A 49 15.53 -14.91 -24.97
N ASP A 50 14.52 -14.83 -25.82
CA ASP A 50 13.84 -13.57 -26.09
C ASP A 50 13.11 -13.03 -24.83
N VAL A 51 12.83 -11.73 -24.82
CA VAL A 51 12.23 -11.03 -23.67
C VAL A 51 10.92 -11.69 -23.21
N ILE A 52 10.10 -12.25 -24.11
CA ILE A 52 8.83 -12.88 -23.75
C ILE A 52 9.11 -14.16 -22.95
N SER A 53 10.04 -14.98 -23.40
CA SER A 53 10.45 -16.21 -22.71
C SER A 53 11.02 -15.92 -21.32
N ILE A 54 11.83 -14.86 -21.17
CA ILE A 54 12.34 -14.41 -19.87
C ILE A 54 11.19 -14.05 -18.93
N GLN A 55 10.23 -13.23 -19.39
CA GLN A 55 9.13 -12.79 -18.55
C GLN A 55 8.18 -13.93 -18.15
N LEU A 56 7.92 -14.88 -19.06
CA LEU A 56 7.15 -16.09 -18.75
C LEU A 56 7.84 -16.94 -17.68
N ALA A 57 9.15 -17.20 -17.83
CA ALA A 57 9.92 -17.97 -16.85
C ALA A 57 9.92 -17.28 -15.48
N ARG A 58 10.08 -15.95 -15.45
CA ARG A 58 10.02 -15.14 -14.22
C ARG A 58 8.66 -15.22 -13.54
N ALA A 59 7.56 -15.12 -14.29
CA ALA A 59 6.21 -15.22 -13.77
C ALA A 59 5.92 -16.62 -13.20
N GLU A 60 6.30 -17.69 -13.92
CA GLU A 60 6.14 -19.07 -13.45
C GLU A 60 6.93 -19.33 -12.17
N ASN A 61 8.21 -18.94 -12.14
CA ASN A 61 9.06 -19.10 -10.96
C ASN A 61 8.52 -18.31 -9.77
N PHE A 62 8.04 -17.09 -10.01
CA PHE A 62 7.42 -16.28 -8.97
C PHE A 62 6.19 -16.98 -8.39
N ARG A 63 5.27 -17.45 -9.25
CA ARG A 63 4.06 -18.15 -8.82
C ARG A 63 4.38 -19.39 -7.99
N ARG A 64 5.32 -20.22 -8.44
CA ARG A 64 5.76 -21.43 -7.72
C ARG A 64 6.38 -21.12 -6.36
N SER A 65 6.90 -19.91 -6.18
CA SER A 65 7.49 -19.48 -4.90
C SER A 65 6.50 -18.93 -3.88
N LEU A 66 5.21 -18.81 -4.26
CA LEU A 66 4.15 -18.45 -3.33
C LEU A 66 3.77 -19.68 -2.49
N SER A 67 3.32 -19.47 -1.26
CA SER A 67 2.68 -20.52 -0.47
C SER A 67 1.37 -20.98 -1.11
N CYS A 68 0.89 -22.17 -0.77
CA CYS A 68 -0.21 -22.78 -1.51
C CYS A 68 -1.53 -21.99 -1.45
N ASP A 69 -1.82 -21.30 -0.35
CA ASP A 69 -2.98 -20.41 -0.23
C ASP A 69 -2.85 -19.14 -1.07
N LEU A 70 -1.67 -18.52 -1.10
CA LEU A 70 -1.39 -17.39 -1.98
C LEU A 70 -1.46 -17.84 -3.46
N GLN A 71 -0.95 -19.04 -3.79
CA GLN A 71 -1.11 -19.62 -5.13
C GLN A 71 -2.59 -19.80 -5.47
N ALA A 72 -3.40 -20.33 -4.56
CA ALA A 72 -4.84 -20.48 -4.74
C ALA A 72 -5.53 -19.12 -4.96
N TRP A 73 -5.13 -18.09 -4.22
CA TRP A 73 -5.61 -16.72 -4.43
C TRP A 73 -5.26 -16.21 -5.82
N THR A 74 -4.02 -16.38 -6.29
CA THR A 74 -3.63 -15.94 -7.66
C THR A 74 -4.41 -16.66 -8.75
N ALA A 75 -4.84 -17.90 -8.51
CA ALA A 75 -5.71 -18.64 -9.42
C ALA A 75 -7.15 -18.11 -9.43
N ARG A 76 -7.66 -17.69 -8.26
CA ARG A 76 -9.01 -17.12 -8.11
C ARG A 76 -9.10 -15.69 -8.63
N TYR A 77 -8.02 -14.91 -8.56
CA TYR A 77 -7.97 -13.50 -8.94
C TYR A 77 -6.89 -13.22 -10.01
N PRO A 78 -6.97 -13.85 -11.20
CA PRO A 78 -5.90 -13.80 -12.20
C PRO A 78 -5.61 -12.38 -12.73
N ASN A 79 -6.64 -11.52 -12.82
CA ASN A 79 -6.46 -10.14 -13.27
C ASN A 79 -5.66 -9.31 -12.27
N LEU A 80 -5.88 -9.51 -10.96
CA LEU A 80 -5.14 -8.81 -9.92
C LEU A 80 -3.70 -9.31 -9.83
N TYR A 81 -3.53 -10.61 -9.96
CA TYR A 81 -2.21 -11.20 -10.08
C TYR A 81 -1.43 -10.66 -11.28
N ALA A 82 -2.08 -10.48 -12.44
CA ALA A 82 -1.45 -9.91 -13.62
C ALA A 82 -0.99 -8.46 -13.42
N ILE A 83 -1.75 -7.63 -12.69
CA ILE A 83 -1.35 -6.26 -12.35
C ILE A 83 -0.08 -6.28 -11.49
N ILE A 84 -0.05 -7.11 -10.44
CA ILE A 84 1.12 -7.26 -9.57
C ILE A 84 2.33 -7.77 -10.37
N LEU A 85 2.12 -8.72 -11.27
CA LEU A 85 3.17 -9.22 -12.13
C LEU A 85 3.71 -8.13 -13.05
N ASN A 86 2.87 -7.31 -13.68
CA ASN A 86 3.36 -6.25 -14.55
C ASN A 86 4.28 -5.27 -13.81
N ASP A 87 3.89 -4.84 -12.60
CA ASP A 87 4.72 -3.95 -11.77
C ASP A 87 6.05 -4.60 -11.36
N PHE A 88 6.04 -5.92 -11.16
CA PHE A 88 7.20 -6.69 -10.71
C PHE A 88 8.14 -7.13 -11.85
N LEU A 89 7.58 -7.49 -13.00
CA LEU A 89 8.33 -8.07 -14.12
C LEU A 89 9.19 -7.03 -14.85
N ASP A 90 8.80 -5.76 -14.78
CA ASP A 90 9.58 -4.63 -15.30
C ASP A 90 10.84 -4.35 -14.46
N ASP A 91 10.80 -4.59 -13.14
CA ASP A 91 11.95 -4.52 -12.21
C ASP A 91 12.06 -5.83 -11.42
N TYR A 92 12.57 -6.88 -12.07
CA TYR A 92 12.71 -8.21 -11.47
C TYR A 92 13.93 -8.28 -10.53
N THR A 93 13.82 -7.62 -9.38
CA THR A 93 14.82 -7.64 -8.30
C THR A 93 14.28 -8.35 -7.06
N ALA A 94 15.16 -8.80 -6.16
CA ALA A 94 14.75 -9.48 -4.91
C ALA A 94 13.82 -8.60 -4.06
N THR A 95 14.06 -7.29 -4.04
CA THR A 95 13.24 -6.30 -3.33
C THR A 95 11.83 -6.20 -3.92
N HIS A 96 11.70 -6.04 -5.23
CA HIS A 96 10.40 -5.99 -5.90
C HIS A 96 9.66 -7.33 -5.83
N ARG A 97 10.39 -8.45 -5.83
CA ARG A 97 9.81 -9.77 -5.58
C ARG A 97 9.20 -9.88 -4.19
N ALA A 98 9.90 -9.41 -3.16
CA ALA A 98 9.39 -9.39 -1.80
C ALA A 98 8.17 -8.45 -1.68
N LEU A 99 8.18 -7.31 -2.37
CA LEU A 99 7.06 -6.39 -2.46
C LEU A 99 5.83 -7.06 -3.08
N ALA A 100 6.00 -7.74 -4.20
CA ALA A 100 4.94 -8.48 -4.88
C ALA A 100 4.36 -9.60 -4.01
N LYS A 101 5.20 -10.37 -3.29
CA LYS A 101 4.74 -11.36 -2.32
C LYS A 101 3.89 -10.72 -1.20
N ARG A 102 4.32 -9.56 -0.68
CA ARG A 102 3.59 -8.81 0.36
C ARG A 102 2.28 -8.21 -0.15
N GLN A 103 2.24 -7.72 -1.38
CA GLN A 103 1.00 -7.29 -2.05
C GLN A 103 0.00 -8.45 -2.12
N ILE A 104 0.41 -9.60 -2.64
CA ILE A 104 -0.45 -10.79 -2.74
C ILE A 104 -0.91 -11.23 -1.35
N TRP A 105 -0.01 -11.28 -0.36
CA TRP A 105 -0.37 -11.61 1.02
C TRP A 105 -1.41 -10.63 1.57
N SER A 106 -1.18 -9.33 1.42
CA SER A 106 -2.12 -8.30 1.87
C SER A 106 -3.47 -8.47 1.18
N MET A 107 -3.50 -8.66 -0.14
CA MET A 107 -4.75 -8.84 -0.88
C MET A 107 -5.47 -10.17 -0.60
N THR A 108 -4.74 -11.17 -0.08
CA THR A 108 -5.31 -12.47 0.29
C THR A 108 -5.98 -12.44 1.66
N TYR A 109 -5.43 -11.70 2.63
CA TYR A 109 -5.95 -11.70 4.01
C TYR A 109 -6.48 -10.37 4.51
N ASN A 110 -6.33 -9.30 3.74
CA ASN A 110 -7.03 -8.05 3.92
C ASN A 110 -8.21 -8.09 2.93
N ASP A 111 -9.38 -8.53 3.40
CA ASP A 111 -10.63 -8.74 2.62
C ASP A 111 -11.16 -7.47 1.91
N ASN A 112 -10.40 -6.38 2.01
CA ASN A 112 -10.76 -5.00 1.68
C ASN A 112 -10.11 -4.54 0.36
N TYR A 113 -9.82 -5.46 -0.55
CA TYR A 113 -9.40 -5.13 -1.90
C TYR A 113 -10.61 -5.16 -2.85
N SER A 114 -10.86 -4.10 -3.62
CA SER A 114 -11.83 -4.15 -4.73
C SER A 114 -11.13 -4.63 -5.99
N GLY A 115 -11.70 -5.63 -6.66
CA GLY A 115 -11.20 -6.15 -7.95
C GLY A 115 -11.42 -5.18 -9.12
N ASP A 116 -12.02 -4.03 -8.83
CA ASP A 116 -12.67 -3.13 -9.73
C ASP A 116 -12.07 -1.72 -9.55
N GLY A 117 -11.10 -1.41 -10.41
CA GLY A 117 -10.68 -0.07 -10.83
C GLY A 117 -10.04 0.85 -9.78
N PHE A 118 -8.99 1.56 -10.19
CA PHE A 118 -8.34 2.67 -9.47
C PHE A 118 -9.25 3.91 -9.20
N PHE A 119 -10.58 3.77 -9.24
CA PHE A 119 -11.55 4.86 -9.14
C PHE A 119 -11.98 5.19 -7.70
N ALA A 120 -11.35 4.57 -6.70
CA ALA A 120 -11.78 4.60 -5.31
C ALA A 120 -11.37 5.86 -4.52
N ASP A 121 -10.63 6.79 -5.14
CA ASP A 121 -10.20 8.02 -4.47
C ASP A 121 -11.28 9.11 -4.43
N ALA A 122 -12.43 8.94 -5.09
CA ALA A 122 -13.49 9.95 -5.05
C ALA A 122 -14.32 9.84 -3.75
N ASP A 123 -14.40 10.93 -2.99
CA ASP A 123 -15.21 11.02 -1.78
C ASP A 123 -16.13 12.25 -1.83
N THR A 124 -17.22 12.18 -2.58
CA THR A 124 -18.14 13.31 -2.78
C THR A 124 -18.78 13.84 -1.48
N ALA A 125 -18.78 13.04 -0.41
CA ALA A 125 -19.34 13.42 0.88
C ALA A 125 -18.37 14.23 1.76
N ALA A 126 -17.06 14.18 1.50
CA ALA A 126 -16.08 14.91 2.31
C ALA A 126 -16.06 16.42 1.96
N PRO A 127 -16.02 17.31 2.96
CA PRO A 127 -15.93 18.75 2.73
C PRO A 127 -14.57 19.15 2.14
N ILE A 128 -14.56 20.25 1.39
CA ILE A 128 -13.31 20.87 0.93
C ILE A 128 -12.77 21.75 2.06
N ALA A 129 -11.50 21.55 2.46
CA ALA A 129 -10.87 22.44 3.42
C ALA A 129 -10.54 23.78 2.74
N ASN A 130 -11.47 24.73 2.86
CA ASN A 130 -11.38 26.03 2.20
C ASN A 130 -10.66 27.09 3.07
N ASP A 131 -10.76 26.99 4.39
CA ASP A 131 -10.19 27.95 5.33
C ASP A 131 -9.35 27.25 6.42
N ASN A 132 -8.38 27.95 7.01
CA ASN A 132 -7.45 27.43 8.04
C ASN A 132 -6.60 26.22 7.60
N LEU A 133 -5.75 26.45 6.60
CA LEU A 133 -4.72 25.50 6.19
C LEU A 133 -3.36 25.85 6.81
N GLN A 134 -2.59 24.84 7.17
CA GLN A 134 -1.24 25.00 7.68
C GLN A 134 -0.27 23.97 7.09
N LEU A 135 1.02 24.26 7.20
CA LEU A 135 2.06 23.27 6.88
C LEU A 135 2.14 22.27 8.04
N ILE A 136 2.30 20.99 7.70
CA ILE A 136 2.62 19.96 8.68
C ILE A 136 3.97 20.31 9.33
N PRO A 137 4.06 20.34 10.67
CA PRO A 137 5.33 20.59 11.36
C PRO A 137 6.37 19.55 10.99
N GLN A 138 7.62 19.96 10.77
CA GLN A 138 8.73 19.03 10.51
C GLN A 138 9.13 18.20 11.73
N LYS A 139 8.59 18.53 12.90
CA LYS A 139 8.91 17.93 14.18
C LYS A 139 7.65 17.86 15.02
N ILE A 140 7.31 16.68 15.50
CA ILE A 140 6.15 16.43 16.35
C ILE A 140 6.63 15.79 17.66
N LEU A 141 6.20 16.32 18.80
CA LEU A 141 6.48 15.71 20.11
C LEU A 141 5.60 14.48 20.30
N SER A 142 6.22 13.32 20.56
CA SER A 142 5.53 12.03 20.69
C SER A 142 5.42 11.53 22.15
N GLY A 143 5.67 12.39 23.14
CA GLY A 143 5.72 12.02 24.56
C GLY A 143 6.98 11.26 24.98
N ASN A 144 7.46 10.35 24.12
CA ASN A 144 8.71 9.59 24.29
C ASN A 144 9.90 10.18 23.52
N GLY A 145 9.74 11.39 22.99
CA GLY A 145 10.76 12.09 22.21
C GLY A 145 10.13 12.96 21.12
N GLN A 146 10.83 13.05 19.99
CA GLN A 146 10.41 13.84 18.85
C GLN A 146 10.43 12.96 17.59
N VAL A 147 9.35 13.02 16.81
CA VAL A 147 9.24 12.42 15.48
C VAL A 147 9.64 13.47 14.45
N SER A 148 10.57 13.14 13.56
CA SER A 148 10.95 13.98 12.42
C SER A 148 10.04 13.69 11.22
N ILE A 149 9.52 14.73 10.58
CA ILE A 149 8.64 14.62 9.41
C ILE A 149 9.42 15.07 8.18
N HIS A 150 9.69 14.12 7.29
CA HIS A 150 10.30 14.34 6.00
C HIS A 150 9.23 14.45 4.93
N PHE A 151 9.51 15.19 3.87
CA PHE A 151 8.62 15.34 2.72
C PHE A 151 9.37 14.88 1.48
N GLY A 152 8.76 13.99 0.71
CA GLY A 152 9.30 13.48 -0.53
C GLY A 152 8.86 14.31 -1.74
N ILE A 153 9.24 13.82 -2.92
CA ILE A 153 8.71 14.26 -4.21
C ILE A 153 7.59 13.30 -4.60
N THR A 154 6.44 13.84 -4.97
CA THR A 154 5.29 13.06 -5.42
C THR A 154 5.50 12.64 -6.87
N SER A 155 5.56 11.33 -7.13
CA SER A 155 5.98 10.81 -8.43
C SER A 155 5.07 11.19 -9.60
N SER A 156 3.79 11.46 -9.35
CA SER A 156 2.81 11.71 -10.41
C SER A 156 2.88 13.12 -11.00
N ASP A 157 3.34 14.11 -10.22
CA ASP A 157 3.48 15.50 -10.66
C ASP A 157 4.90 16.08 -10.48
N GLY A 158 5.82 15.33 -9.87
CA GLY A 158 7.16 15.80 -9.53
C GLY A 158 7.18 16.89 -8.44
N GLY A 159 6.04 17.14 -7.78
CA GLY A 159 5.86 18.19 -6.80
C GLY A 159 6.40 17.80 -5.42
N TYR A 160 6.82 18.79 -4.63
CA TYR A 160 7.24 18.56 -3.26
C TYR A 160 6.03 18.40 -2.32
N ALA A 161 6.01 17.33 -1.53
CA ALA A 161 4.85 16.96 -0.70
C ALA A 161 4.57 17.92 0.47
N ARG A 162 5.43 18.92 0.71
CA ARG A 162 5.26 19.90 1.80
C ARG A 162 4.28 21.01 1.41
N GLN A 163 3.00 20.66 1.28
CA GLN A 163 1.91 21.59 0.99
C GLN A 163 1.10 21.92 2.25
N LYS A 164 0.25 22.94 2.14
CA LYS A 164 -0.67 23.31 3.22
C LYS A 164 -1.87 22.37 3.22
N VAL A 165 -2.18 21.81 4.37
CA VAL A 165 -3.31 20.88 4.61
C VAL A 165 -4.22 21.41 5.72
N SER A 166 -5.36 20.78 5.95
CA SER A 166 -6.25 21.14 7.06
C SER A 166 -5.54 21.05 8.42
N VAL A 167 -5.93 21.93 9.35
CA VAL A 167 -5.45 21.89 10.74
C VAL A 167 -5.80 20.57 11.41
N ALA A 168 -6.99 20.03 11.14
CA ALA A 168 -7.45 18.73 11.63
C ALA A 168 -6.50 17.60 11.22
N LEU A 169 -6.05 17.59 9.96
CA LEU A 169 -5.12 16.57 9.47
C LEU A 169 -3.77 16.62 10.22
N CYS A 170 -3.26 17.82 10.52
CA CYS A 170 -2.06 17.98 11.32
C CYS A 170 -2.23 17.48 12.77
N GLN A 171 -3.40 17.73 13.37
CA GLN A 171 -3.71 17.29 14.72
C GLN A 171 -3.81 15.76 14.79
N VAL A 172 -4.55 15.15 13.87
CA VAL A 172 -4.68 13.69 13.72
C VAL A 172 -3.32 13.04 13.56
N LEU A 173 -2.45 13.57 12.69
CA LEU A 173 -1.07 13.08 12.55
C LEU A 173 -0.30 13.15 13.87
N SER A 174 -0.34 14.30 14.53
CA SER A 174 0.36 14.52 15.80
C SER A 174 -0.09 13.52 16.88
N ASP A 175 -1.39 13.34 17.04
CA ASP A 175 -1.95 12.54 18.13
C ASP A 175 -1.83 11.04 17.86
N ALA A 176 -1.97 10.61 16.60
CA ALA A 176 -1.71 9.23 16.21
C ALA A 176 -0.23 8.85 16.44
N LEU A 177 0.73 9.72 16.08
CA LEU A 177 2.16 9.46 16.31
C LEU A 177 2.51 9.40 17.81
N LYS A 178 1.88 10.25 18.65
CA LYS A 178 2.01 10.15 20.11
C LYS A 178 1.47 8.82 20.60
N LEU A 179 0.24 8.48 20.23
CA LEU A 179 -0.46 7.29 20.69
C LEU A 179 0.24 5.98 20.26
N ALA A 180 0.75 5.93 19.04
CA ALA A 180 1.52 4.77 18.57
C ALA A 180 2.78 4.59 19.41
N ASN A 181 3.50 5.68 19.67
CA ASN A 181 4.75 5.66 20.44
C ASN A 181 4.57 5.36 21.93
N THR A 182 3.36 5.48 22.51
CA THR A 182 3.12 5.01 23.89
C THR A 182 2.96 3.49 23.97
N GLN A 183 2.65 2.82 22.85
CA GLN A 183 2.35 1.39 22.79
C GLN A 183 3.50 0.58 22.18
N LEU A 184 4.33 1.21 21.34
CA LEU A 184 5.49 0.57 20.72
C LEU A 184 6.59 0.27 21.74
N PRO A 185 7.28 -0.88 21.62
CA PRO A 185 8.47 -1.14 22.43
C PRO A 185 9.57 -0.13 22.09
N LYS A 186 10.47 0.14 23.06
CA LYS A 186 11.48 1.22 22.95
C LYS A 186 12.35 1.13 21.69
N ASN A 187 12.64 -0.08 21.21
CA ASN A 187 13.45 -0.34 20.01
C ASN A 187 12.66 -0.25 18.69
N GLN A 188 11.36 0.04 18.74
CA GLN A 188 10.48 0.19 17.57
C GLN A 188 9.75 1.53 17.54
N LEU A 189 10.11 2.47 18.42
CA LEU A 189 9.52 3.80 18.41
C LEU A 189 9.67 4.45 17.04
N ILE A 190 8.61 5.11 16.59
CA ILE A 190 8.61 5.96 15.41
C ILE A 190 9.40 7.21 15.78
N SER A 191 10.53 7.40 15.13
CA SER A 191 11.45 8.54 15.26
C SER A 191 11.45 9.42 14.02
N ALA A 192 11.04 8.88 12.87
CA ALA A 192 10.84 9.62 11.64
C ALA A 192 9.74 9.02 10.78
N ILE A 193 9.06 9.85 9.99
CA ILE A 193 8.23 9.41 8.87
C ILE A 193 8.53 10.23 7.62
N GLU A 194 8.25 9.68 6.45
CA GLU A 194 8.26 10.42 5.19
C GLU A 194 6.84 10.51 4.62
N ILE A 195 6.43 11.73 4.27
CA ILE A 195 5.17 12.01 3.57
C ILE A 195 5.47 12.16 2.09
N LYS A 196 4.89 11.30 1.24
CA LYS A 196 5.10 11.30 -0.21
C LYS A 196 4.07 12.11 -1.00
N SER A 197 2.91 12.39 -0.41
CA SER A 197 1.87 13.24 -1.01
C SER A 197 1.02 13.91 0.06
N THR A 198 0.57 15.14 -0.22
CA THR A 198 -0.45 15.84 0.57
C THR A 198 -1.56 16.38 -0.33
N THR A 199 -1.43 17.60 -0.86
CA THR A 199 -2.45 18.22 -1.73
C THR A 199 -2.02 18.29 -3.18
N ASN A 200 -0.89 17.67 -3.49
CA ASN A 200 -0.26 17.64 -4.81
C ASN A 200 -0.32 16.22 -5.38
N GLY A 201 0.12 16.03 -6.60
CA GLY A 201 -0.06 14.81 -7.37
C GLY A 201 -1.28 14.86 -8.30
N ASN A 202 -1.33 13.92 -9.24
CA ASN A 202 -2.47 13.74 -10.13
C ASN A 202 -3.58 12.97 -9.41
N HIS A 203 -4.49 13.70 -8.76
CA HIS A 203 -5.66 13.15 -8.09
C HIS A 203 -6.95 13.56 -8.81
N LEU A 204 -8.02 12.77 -8.63
CA LEU A 204 -9.36 13.17 -9.05
C LEU A 204 -9.79 14.44 -8.30
N THR A 205 -10.63 15.26 -8.92
CA THR A 205 -11.15 16.49 -8.29
C THR A 205 -11.85 16.20 -6.95
N ASP A 206 -12.54 15.07 -6.85
CA ASP A 206 -13.26 14.65 -5.64
C ASP A 206 -12.40 13.89 -4.62
N SER A 207 -11.09 13.79 -4.86
CA SER A 207 -10.15 13.17 -3.93
C SER A 207 -9.90 14.01 -2.69
N ASN A 208 -9.74 13.34 -1.54
CA ASN A 208 -9.38 14.01 -0.29
C ASN A 208 -7.99 14.69 -0.34
N HIS A 209 -7.10 14.27 -1.25
CA HIS A 209 -5.87 15.01 -1.56
C HIS A 209 -6.19 16.38 -2.16
N SER A 210 -7.04 16.42 -3.20
CA SER A 210 -7.52 17.66 -3.84
C SER A 210 -8.28 18.57 -2.87
N LYS A 211 -8.95 17.98 -1.87
CA LYS A 211 -9.67 18.67 -0.79
C LYS A 211 -8.79 19.14 0.37
N LYS A 212 -7.49 18.82 0.33
CA LYS A 212 -6.47 19.20 1.32
C LYS A 212 -6.70 18.58 2.71
N THR A 213 -7.38 17.44 2.75
CA THR A 213 -7.70 16.70 3.96
C THR A 213 -7.01 15.34 4.02
N ALA A 214 -6.17 14.99 3.03
CA ALA A 214 -5.44 13.73 3.00
C ALA A 214 -3.91 13.87 2.97
N MET A 215 -3.22 12.79 3.34
CA MET A 215 -1.78 12.60 3.13
C MET A 215 -1.43 11.12 2.94
N ASP A 216 -0.31 10.88 2.27
CA ASP A 216 0.29 9.55 2.12
C ASP A 216 1.63 9.48 2.84
N ILE A 217 1.76 8.55 3.78
CA ILE A 217 3.00 8.25 4.51
C ILE A 217 3.67 7.05 3.83
N SER A 218 4.89 7.24 3.33
CA SER A 218 5.62 6.25 2.53
C SER A 218 6.71 5.51 3.31
N GLN A 219 7.22 6.11 4.38
CA GLN A 219 8.29 5.53 5.19
C GLN A 219 8.07 5.74 6.68
N ILE A 220 8.58 4.81 7.48
CA ILE A 220 8.74 4.90 8.93
C ILE A 220 10.19 4.61 9.26
N ASN A 221 10.84 5.48 10.03
CA ASN A 221 12.25 5.37 10.43
C ASN A 221 13.22 5.18 9.25
N GLY A 222 12.92 5.80 8.10
CA GLY A 222 13.71 5.68 6.86
C GLY A 222 13.54 4.33 6.15
N VAL A 223 12.59 3.51 6.58
CA VAL A 223 12.25 2.23 5.95
C VAL A 223 10.91 2.40 5.23
N PRO A 224 10.79 2.04 3.93
CA PRO A 224 9.50 2.07 3.23
C PRO A 224 8.42 1.28 3.98
N ILE A 225 7.17 1.73 3.93
CA ILE A 225 6.04 1.07 4.62
C ILE A 225 5.94 -0.41 4.23
N ALA A 226 6.13 -0.72 2.95
CA ALA A 226 6.12 -2.11 2.48
C ALA A 226 7.16 -3.02 3.16
N PHE A 227 8.21 -2.44 3.76
CA PHE A 227 9.30 -3.16 4.42
C PHE A 227 9.38 -2.89 5.93
N SER A 228 8.53 -2.02 6.46
CA SER A 228 8.49 -1.71 7.88
C SER A 228 7.94 -2.90 8.69
N PRO A 229 8.24 -2.99 10.00
CA PRO A 229 7.69 -4.03 10.87
C PRO A 229 6.15 -3.97 10.88
N PRO A 230 5.44 -5.10 10.62
CA PRO A 230 3.98 -5.11 10.53
C PRO A 230 3.28 -4.60 11.79
N GLU A 231 3.83 -4.89 12.97
CA GLU A 231 3.34 -4.42 14.25
C GLU A 231 3.42 -2.90 14.38
N THR A 232 4.47 -2.27 13.82
CA THR A 232 4.61 -0.80 13.82
C THR A 232 3.56 -0.16 12.90
N ILE A 233 3.35 -0.73 11.72
CA ILE A 233 2.33 -0.29 10.77
C ILE A 233 0.94 -0.44 11.40
N ALA A 234 0.64 -1.61 11.96
CA ALA A 234 -0.65 -1.90 12.58
C ALA A 234 -0.94 -0.95 13.75
N LEU A 235 0.02 -0.71 14.65
CA LEU A 235 -0.15 0.22 15.77
C LEU A 235 -0.34 1.67 15.30
N LEU A 236 0.39 2.11 14.26
CA LEU A 236 0.19 3.44 13.69
C LEU A 236 -1.19 3.58 13.06
N GLN A 237 -1.62 2.61 12.25
CA GLN A 237 -2.96 2.61 11.67
C GLN A 237 -4.04 2.54 12.76
N THR A 238 -3.92 1.69 13.78
CA THR A 238 -4.85 1.67 14.92
C THR A 238 -4.89 3.00 15.65
N SER A 239 -3.75 3.70 15.75
CA SER A 239 -3.68 5.02 16.38
C SER A 239 -4.37 6.11 15.56
N PHE A 240 -4.35 6.03 14.23
CA PHE A 240 -5.18 6.86 13.36
C PHE A 240 -6.67 6.57 13.53
N ASP A 241 -7.04 5.30 13.60
CA ASP A 241 -8.40 4.84 13.85
C ASP A 241 -8.98 5.30 15.20
N ALA A 242 -8.13 5.60 16.18
CA ALA A 242 -8.54 6.16 17.46
C ALA A 242 -8.90 7.65 17.38
N GLN A 243 -8.57 8.34 16.29
CA GLN A 243 -8.81 9.78 16.17
C GLN A 243 -10.25 10.07 15.72
N PRO A 244 -11.01 10.92 16.43
CA PRO A 244 -12.42 11.20 16.11
C PRO A 244 -12.65 11.78 14.71
N GLN A 245 -11.66 12.47 14.16
CA GLN A 245 -11.75 13.16 12.87
C GLN A 245 -11.32 12.30 11.68
N ILE A 246 -10.90 11.05 11.90
CA ILE A 246 -10.44 10.19 10.81
C ILE A 246 -11.59 9.90 9.83
N ARG A 247 -11.30 10.00 8.53
CA ARG A 247 -12.23 9.70 7.43
C ARG A 247 -11.79 8.43 6.73
N GLU A 248 -10.55 8.38 6.28
CA GLU A 248 -9.96 7.21 5.62
C GLU A 248 -8.67 6.83 6.31
N ASN A 249 -8.42 5.53 6.39
CA ASN A 249 -7.20 4.95 6.93
C ASN A 249 -6.91 3.68 6.15
N PHE A 250 -6.20 3.85 5.05
CA PHE A 250 -5.91 2.79 4.08
C PHE A 250 -4.43 2.48 4.12
N GLY A 251 -4.09 1.24 4.44
CA GLY A 251 -2.70 0.82 4.51
C GLY A 251 -2.57 -0.70 4.52
N PRO A 252 -1.35 -1.20 4.74
CA PRO A 252 -1.06 -2.63 4.64
C PRO A 252 -1.76 -3.46 5.72
N ALA A 253 -1.98 -2.90 6.92
CA ALA A 253 -2.59 -3.62 8.03
C ALA A 253 -4.10 -3.76 7.85
N PHE A 254 -4.78 -2.68 7.46
CA PHE A 254 -6.21 -2.65 7.19
C PHE A 254 -6.61 -1.43 6.36
N LYS A 255 -7.86 -1.44 5.88
CA LYS A 255 -8.46 -0.35 5.09
C LYS A 255 -9.83 -0.01 5.66
N HIS A 256 -9.90 1.07 6.43
CA HIS A 256 -11.12 1.50 7.10
C HIS A 256 -11.58 2.85 6.59
N LYS A 257 -12.90 3.02 6.47
CA LYS A 257 -13.54 4.29 6.11
C LYS A 257 -14.61 4.63 7.14
N THR A 258 -14.47 5.79 7.77
CA THR A 258 -15.38 6.30 8.81
C THR A 258 -16.29 7.37 8.20
N SER A 259 -17.60 7.21 8.34
CA SER A 259 -18.62 8.13 7.84
C SER A 259 -18.80 9.35 8.76
N ALA A 260 -19.53 10.36 8.25
CA ALA A 260 -19.84 11.60 8.98
C ALA A 260 -20.59 11.39 10.31
N ASP A 261 -21.32 10.29 10.43
CA ASP A 261 -22.04 9.89 11.64
C ASP A 261 -21.15 9.11 12.63
N GLY A 262 -19.86 8.92 12.33
CA GLY A 262 -18.92 8.15 13.12
C GLY A 262 -18.97 6.65 12.89
N SER A 263 -19.89 6.13 12.06
CA SER A 263 -19.91 4.71 11.70
C SER A 263 -18.68 4.34 10.87
N ARG A 264 -18.07 3.18 11.15
CA ARG A 264 -16.87 2.71 10.45
C ARG A 264 -17.15 1.47 9.63
N ASN A 265 -16.82 1.54 8.34
CA ASN A 265 -16.69 0.37 7.49
C ASN A 265 -15.28 -0.20 7.65
N ASN A 266 -15.16 -1.28 8.45
CA ASN A 266 -13.91 -2.00 8.63
C ASN A 266 -13.53 -2.88 7.44
N TYR A 267 -14.41 -2.98 6.44
CA TYR A 267 -14.25 -3.81 5.26
C TYR A 267 -14.27 -3.00 3.95
N PHE A 268 -13.78 -1.76 3.99
CA PHE A 268 -13.89 -0.84 2.86
C PHE A 268 -12.99 -1.27 1.71
N LYS A 269 -13.58 -1.67 0.59
CA LYS A 269 -12.85 -2.23 -0.55
C LYS A 269 -12.20 -1.12 -1.39
N ILE A 270 -10.86 -1.07 -1.40
CA ILE A 270 -10.06 -0.13 -2.20
C ILE A 270 -8.76 -0.80 -2.66
N PRO A 271 -8.36 -0.65 -3.95
CA PRO A 271 -7.10 -1.23 -4.42
C PRO A 271 -5.88 -0.48 -3.87
N GLY A 272 -4.69 -1.04 -4.05
CA GLY A 272 -3.43 -0.41 -3.65
C GLY A 272 -3.23 -0.28 -2.14
N HIS A 273 -2.48 0.76 -1.74
CA HIS A 273 -2.18 1.12 -0.34
C HIS A 273 -1.36 0.08 0.45
N PHE A 274 -0.45 -0.63 -0.22
CA PHE A 274 0.43 -1.63 0.39
C PHE A 274 1.85 -1.09 0.67
N ASP A 275 2.25 -0.04 -0.05
CA ASP A 275 3.55 0.62 0.02
C ASP A 275 3.50 1.96 0.77
N HIS A 276 2.32 2.35 1.23
CA HIS A 276 2.09 3.57 1.99
C HIS A 276 0.84 3.46 2.85
N ILE A 277 0.71 4.36 3.82
CA ILE A 277 -0.51 4.58 4.58
C ILE A 277 -1.13 5.89 4.07
N HIS A 278 -2.32 5.79 3.49
CA HIS A 278 -3.17 6.93 3.17
C HIS A 278 -4.09 7.21 4.36
N ILE A 279 -4.14 8.47 4.78
CA ILE A 279 -5.14 8.94 5.72
C ILE A 279 -5.85 10.17 5.19
N SER A 280 -7.11 10.32 5.58
CA SER A 280 -7.85 11.57 5.40
C SER A 280 -8.68 11.92 6.63
N VAL A 281 -9.10 13.18 6.73
CA VAL A 281 -9.95 13.69 7.83
C VAL A 281 -11.26 14.28 7.32
N GLN A 282 -12.25 14.32 8.22
CA GLN A 282 -13.59 14.91 8.01
C GLN A 282 -13.60 16.42 8.26
#